data_AF-A0A5C4SZV9-F1
#
_entry.id   AF-A0A5C4SZV9-F1
#
_cell.length_a   1.000
_cell.length_b   1.000
_cell.length_c   1.000
_cell.angle_alpha   90.00
_cell.angle_beta   90.00
_cell.angle_gamma   90.00
#
_symmetry.space_group_name_H-M   'P 1'
#
loop_
_entity.id
_entity.type
_entity.pdbx_description
1 polymer ?
#
loop_
_entity_poly.entity_id
_entity_poly.type
_entity_poly.pdbx_seq_one_letter_code
_entity_poly.pdbx_strand_id
1 'polypeptide(L)'
;MDEPQQRNPERGNDGADKRSGSLDAHQAQTPEPPPWGAFDPYAAIMPRKRKWVAGVLSLCIPGTGHFYLGLMQKGLMIMLLIIMDIFAIVHFSINMSSIPLITLLALFLPIIYFYSLFDALQSVDKVNAYRYSISAFPNGDPGPNAGTAAKPGSPTYIGWLLVGCGGLFFVFSAKPDWIGMLLDKMGTMVGGLVLIGIGIVVFLRNSSKPK
;
A
#
# COMPACT_ATOMS: atom_id res chain seq x y z
N MET A 1 -83.61 -39.33 -23.09
CA MET A 1 -84.55 -38.26 -23.48
C MET A 1 -83.69 -37.06 -23.82
N ASP A 2 -83.58 -36.83 -25.12
CA ASP A 2 -82.70 -35.88 -25.80
C ASP A 2 -83.16 -34.43 -25.61
N GLU A 3 -82.22 -33.47 -25.60
CA GLU A 3 -82.32 -32.19 -26.34
C GLU A 3 -80.99 -31.39 -26.26
N PRO A 4 -80.73 -30.45 -27.20
CA PRO A 4 -79.48 -30.44 -27.96
C PRO A 4 -78.86 -29.02 -28.11
N GLN A 5 -77.83 -28.94 -28.97
CA GLN A 5 -77.32 -27.77 -29.72
C GLN A 5 -76.94 -26.48 -28.96
N GLN A 6 -75.69 -26.02 -29.15
CA GLN A 6 -75.44 -24.93 -30.11
C GLN A 6 -73.96 -24.70 -30.42
N ARG A 7 -73.74 -24.59 -31.73
CA ARG A 7 -72.55 -24.19 -32.48
C ARG A 7 -72.38 -22.67 -32.41
N ASN A 8 -71.16 -22.15 -32.22
CA ASN A 8 -70.65 -21.08 -33.10
C ASN A 8 -69.10 -20.93 -33.07
N PRO A 9 -68.47 -20.48 -34.18
CA PRO A 9 -67.04 -20.61 -34.47
C PRO A 9 -66.25 -19.28 -34.43
N GLU A 10 -64.97 -19.40 -34.82
CA GLU A 10 -64.04 -18.38 -35.33
C GLU A 10 -63.39 -17.37 -34.36
N ARG A 11 -62.05 -17.44 -34.27
CA ARG A 11 -61.18 -16.40 -34.85
C ARG A 11 -59.72 -16.85 -34.89
N GLY A 12 -59.17 -16.96 -36.10
CA GLY A 12 -57.73 -17.10 -36.30
C GLY A 12 -56.97 -15.83 -35.93
N ASN A 13 -55.69 -15.98 -35.61
CA ASN A 13 -54.69 -14.95 -35.83
C ASN A 13 -53.30 -15.58 -35.89
N ASP A 14 -52.83 -15.82 -37.11
CA ASP A 14 -51.44 -16.10 -37.41
C ASP A 14 -50.58 -14.89 -37.05
N GLY A 15 -49.53 -15.10 -36.25
CA GLY A 15 -48.70 -14.04 -35.72
C GLY A 15 -47.25 -14.45 -35.57
N ALA A 16 -46.54 -14.45 -36.71
CA ALA A 16 -45.12 -14.10 -36.88
C ALA A 16 -44.16 -14.45 -35.71
N ASP A 17 -43.47 -15.59 -35.87
CA ASP A 17 -42.31 -15.97 -35.07
C ASP A 17 -41.14 -14.99 -35.32
N LYS A 18 -40.95 -14.07 -34.36
CA LYS A 18 -39.87 -13.07 -34.37
C LYS A 18 -38.56 -13.75 -33.99
N ARG A 19 -37.75 -14.09 -34.99
CA ARG A 19 -36.30 -14.22 -34.83
C ARG A 19 -35.68 -12.86 -34.48
N SER A 20 -35.62 -12.54 -33.20
CA SER A 20 -34.71 -11.51 -32.68
C SER A 20 -33.51 -12.20 -32.04
N GLY A 21 -32.35 -12.06 -32.68
CA GLY A 21 -31.09 -12.45 -32.07
C GLY A 21 -30.82 -11.58 -30.85
N SER A 22 -30.81 -12.20 -29.68
CA SER A 22 -30.09 -11.69 -28.53
C SER A 22 -28.61 -12.04 -28.74
N LEU A 23 -27.84 -11.05 -29.18
CA LEU A 23 -26.41 -11.04 -28.89
C LEU A 23 -26.31 -10.92 -27.37
N ASP A 24 -26.25 -12.07 -26.71
CA ASP A 24 -26.00 -12.16 -25.28
C ASP A 24 -24.60 -11.60 -25.05
N ALA A 25 -24.55 -10.33 -24.68
CA ALA A 25 -23.36 -9.71 -24.16
C ALA A 25 -22.92 -10.58 -22.99
N HIS A 26 -21.86 -11.35 -23.21
CA HIS A 26 -21.19 -12.12 -22.18
C HIS A 26 -20.96 -11.20 -20.99
N GLN A 27 -21.82 -11.31 -19.98
CA GLN A 27 -21.48 -10.93 -18.62
C GLN A 27 -20.17 -11.67 -18.37
N ALA A 28 -19.08 -10.91 -18.25
CA ALA A 28 -17.81 -11.46 -17.85
C ALA A 28 -18.05 -12.07 -16.47
N GLN A 29 -18.33 -13.37 -16.44
CA GLN A 29 -18.46 -14.16 -15.24
C GLN A 29 -17.13 -13.97 -14.51
N THR A 30 -17.16 -13.17 -13.44
CA THR A 30 -16.13 -13.24 -12.42
C THR A 30 -16.03 -14.71 -12.04
N PRO A 31 -14.88 -15.37 -12.23
CA PRO A 31 -14.76 -16.79 -11.98
C PRO A 31 -15.29 -17.09 -10.58
N GLU A 32 -16.35 -17.90 -10.52
CA GLU A 32 -16.87 -18.43 -9.26
C GLU A 32 -15.68 -19.03 -8.50
N PRO A 33 -15.49 -18.67 -7.22
CA PRO A 33 -14.42 -19.28 -6.43
C PRO A 33 -14.64 -20.80 -6.40
N PRO A 34 -13.58 -21.61 -6.45
CA PRO A 34 -13.71 -23.06 -6.47
C PRO A 34 -14.57 -23.58 -5.31
N PRO A 35 -15.34 -24.66 -5.50
CA PRO A 35 -16.28 -25.18 -4.50
C PRO A 35 -15.60 -25.71 -3.24
N TRP A 36 -14.31 -26.02 -3.33
CA TRP A 36 -13.41 -26.00 -2.20
C TRP A 36 -12.94 -24.56 -2.01
N GLY A 37 -13.49 -23.87 -1.01
CA GLY A 37 -12.94 -22.61 -0.54
C GLY A 37 -11.44 -22.74 -0.25
N ALA A 38 -10.75 -21.63 -0.02
CA ALA A 38 -9.33 -21.62 0.35
C ALA A 38 -9.11 -22.20 1.76
N PHE A 39 -9.48 -23.47 1.96
CA PHE A 39 -9.18 -24.26 3.13
C PHE A 39 -7.68 -24.46 3.18
N ASP A 40 -7.02 -23.60 3.94
CA ASP A 40 -5.64 -23.80 4.35
C ASP A 40 -5.65 -24.60 5.67
N PRO A 41 -5.47 -25.93 5.64
CA PRO A 41 -5.45 -26.75 6.85
C PRO A 41 -4.37 -26.32 7.84
N TYR A 42 -3.37 -25.57 7.39
CA TYR A 42 -2.29 -25.07 8.24
C TYR A 42 -2.68 -23.76 8.94
N ALA A 43 -3.69 -23.03 8.47
CA ALA A 43 -4.16 -21.79 9.10
C ALA A 43 -4.76 -22.02 10.50
N ALA A 44 -5.42 -23.16 10.71
CA ALA A 44 -6.00 -23.53 12.01
C ALA A 44 -4.96 -23.97 13.05
N ILE A 45 -3.75 -24.34 12.62
CA ILE A 45 -2.73 -24.98 13.47
C ILE A 45 -1.62 -23.99 13.89
N MET A 46 -1.63 -22.75 13.38
CA MET A 46 -0.54 -21.81 13.63
C MET A 46 -0.52 -21.30 15.09
N PRO A 47 0.58 -21.54 15.85
CA PRO A 47 0.66 -21.14 17.25
C PRO A 47 0.70 -19.61 17.41
N ARG A 48 0.08 -19.12 18.49
CA ARG A 48 0.02 -17.69 18.82
C ARG A 48 1.45 -17.12 18.96
N LYS A 49 1.72 -16.01 18.27
CA LYS A 49 3.02 -15.32 18.35
C LYS A 49 3.19 -14.71 19.75
N ARG A 50 4.37 -14.88 20.35
CA ARG A 50 4.67 -14.40 21.71
C ARG A 50 5.11 -12.93 21.69
N LYS A 51 4.43 -12.08 22.46
CA LYS A 51 4.73 -10.64 22.59
C LYS A 51 6.15 -10.38 23.08
N TRP A 52 6.58 -11.16 24.09
CA TRP A 52 7.90 -11.00 24.70
C TRP A 52 9.04 -11.30 23.71
N VAL A 53 8.89 -12.32 22.86
CA VAL A 53 9.88 -12.64 21.83
C VAL A 53 9.99 -11.52 20.79
N ALA A 54 8.86 -11.00 20.31
CA ALA A 54 8.85 -9.87 19.38
C ALA A 54 9.49 -8.61 19.98
N GLY A 55 9.22 -8.34 21.26
CA GLY A 55 9.81 -7.24 22.00
C GLY A 55 11.32 -7.38 22.20
N VAL A 56 11.79 -8.54 22.69
CA VAL A 56 13.22 -8.83 22.88
C VAL A 56 13.97 -8.76 21.56
N LEU A 57 13.39 -9.29 20.47
CA LEU A 57 14.03 -9.22 19.15
C LEU A 57 14.13 -7.77 18.67
N SER A 58 13.05 -6.99 18.77
CA SER A 58 13.07 -5.56 18.45
C SER A 58 14.00 -4.73 19.33
N LEU A 59 14.27 -5.18 20.56
CA LEU A 59 15.23 -4.55 21.46
C LEU A 59 16.67 -4.84 21.00
N CYS A 60 16.99 -6.08 20.66
CA CYS A 60 18.33 -6.40 20.18
C CYS A 60 18.68 -5.68 18.88
N ILE A 61 17.76 -5.69 17.91
CA ILE A 61 17.96 -5.04 16.61
C ILE A 61 16.65 -4.37 16.18
N PRO A 62 16.61 -3.03 16.03
CA PRO A 62 15.40 -2.34 15.62
C PRO A 62 14.92 -2.86 14.25
N GLY A 63 13.60 -3.05 14.11
CA GLY A 63 12.97 -3.64 12.92
C GLY A 63 12.91 -5.17 12.88
N THR A 64 13.70 -5.91 13.67
CA THR A 64 13.66 -7.40 13.63
C THR A 64 12.45 -8.00 14.34
N GLY A 65 11.84 -7.31 15.30
CA GLY A 65 10.58 -7.73 15.92
C GLY A 65 9.45 -7.89 14.91
N HIS A 66 9.41 -7.04 13.88
CA HIS A 66 8.46 -7.14 12.76
C HIS A 66 8.75 -8.35 11.87
N PHE A 67 10.01 -8.75 11.71
CA PHE A 67 10.36 -9.97 10.95
C PHE A 67 9.84 -11.23 11.64
N TYR A 68 9.91 -11.31 12.98
CA TYR A 68 9.33 -12.43 13.72
C TYR A 68 7.83 -12.59 13.48
N LEU A 69 7.12 -11.47 13.24
CA LEU A 69 5.69 -11.43 12.96
C LEU A 69 5.34 -11.71 11.49
N GLY A 70 6.33 -11.77 10.59
CA GLY A 70 6.13 -11.87 9.13
C GLY A 70 5.88 -10.51 8.46
N LEU A 71 6.01 -9.40 9.20
CA LEU A 71 5.84 -8.03 8.71
C LEU A 71 7.15 -7.49 8.12
N MET A 72 7.68 -8.19 7.11
CA MET A 72 9.01 -7.90 6.53
C MET A 72 9.12 -6.47 5.99
N GLN A 73 8.10 -5.99 5.28
CA GLN A 73 8.12 -4.66 4.70
C GLN A 73 8.28 -3.59 5.79
N LYS A 74 7.54 -3.71 6.90
CA LYS A 74 7.65 -2.75 8.01
C LYS A 74 9.02 -2.78 8.69
N GLY A 75 9.54 -3.98 8.96
CA GLY A 75 10.86 -4.13 9.59
C GLY A 75 11.97 -3.52 8.73
N LEU A 76 11.93 -3.77 7.41
CA LEU A 76 12.88 -3.19 6.46
C LEU A 76 12.80 -1.66 6.41
N MET A 77 11.61 -1.07 6.48
CA MET A 77 11.48 0.40 6.48
C MET A 77 12.08 1.02 7.74
N ILE A 78 11.90 0.40 8.91
CA ILE A 78 12.52 0.89 10.15
C ILE A 78 14.05 0.79 10.07
N MET A 79 14.58 -0.32 9.55
CA MET A 79 16.02 -0.48 9.36
C MET A 79 16.57 0.56 8.38
N LEU A 80 15.90 0.77 7.24
CA LEU A 80 16.30 1.78 6.25
C LEU A 80 16.26 3.19 6.85
N LEU A 81 15.27 3.48 7.70
CA LEU A 81 15.13 4.78 8.34
C LEU A 81 16.27 5.06 9.33
N ILE A 82 16.67 4.07 10.12
CA ILE A 82 17.82 4.19 11.03
C ILE A 82 19.13 4.33 10.26
N ILE A 83 19.32 3.55 9.20
CA ILE A 83 20.52 3.66 8.35
C ILE A 83 20.59 5.05 7.70
N MET A 84 19.45 5.56 7.22
CA MET A 84 19.36 6.89 6.63
C MET A 84 19.66 7.98 7.66
N ASP A 85 19.12 7.89 8.87
CA ASP A 85 19.40 8.82 9.96
C ASP A 85 20.89 8.84 10.34
N ILE A 86 21.52 7.68 10.49
CA ILE A 86 22.98 7.57 10.74
C ILE A 86 23.77 8.19 9.58
N PHE A 87 23.39 7.90 8.33
CA PHE A 87 24.04 8.49 7.16
C PHE A 87 23.90 10.02 7.15
N ALA A 88 22.72 10.55 7.52
CA ALA A 88 22.50 11.98 7.65
C ALA A 88 23.40 12.60 8.73
N ILE A 89 23.49 11.99 9.92
CA ILE A 89 24.38 12.44 11.01
C ILE A 89 25.82 12.55 10.51
N VAL A 90 26.34 11.51 9.87
CA VAL A 90 27.70 11.48 9.34
C VAL A 90 27.90 12.54 8.26
N HIS A 91 26.94 12.68 7.33
CA HIS A 91 27.02 13.66 6.26
C HIS A 91 27.03 15.10 6.79
N PHE A 92 26.11 15.45 7.69
CA PHE A 92 26.05 16.79 8.29
C PHE A 92 27.27 17.10 9.16
N SER A 93 27.79 16.09 9.86
CA SER A 93 29.04 16.18 10.62
C SER A 93 30.22 16.60 9.74
N ILE A 94 30.38 15.96 8.57
CA ILE A 94 31.51 16.23 7.67
C ILE A 94 31.32 17.52 6.86
N ASN A 95 30.12 17.77 6.32
CA ASN A 95 29.92 18.80 5.29
C ASN A 95 29.46 20.15 5.82
N MET A 96 28.72 20.18 6.93
CA MET A 96 28.06 21.39 7.41
C MET A 96 28.50 21.81 8.81
N SER A 97 29.17 20.91 9.58
CA SER A 97 29.68 21.16 10.94
C SER A 97 28.66 21.83 11.87
N SER A 98 27.36 21.68 11.59
CA SER A 98 26.28 22.33 12.32
C SER A 98 25.93 21.51 13.55
N ILE A 99 26.60 21.81 14.65
CA ILE A 99 26.44 21.15 15.96
C ILE A 99 24.95 20.98 16.35
N PRO A 100 24.05 21.97 16.16
CA PRO A 100 22.64 21.81 16.54
C PRO A 100 21.90 20.74 15.72
N LEU A 101 22.14 20.66 14.41
CA LEU A 101 21.47 19.67 13.56
C LEU A 101 21.94 18.25 13.86
N ILE A 102 23.24 18.07 14.06
CA ILE A 102 23.84 16.79 14.42
C ILE A 102 23.24 16.31 15.76
N THR A 103 23.13 17.22 16.73
CA THR A 103 22.54 16.91 18.05
C THR A 103 21.06 16.54 17.92
N LEU A 104 20.31 17.24 17.07
CA LEU A 104 18.89 16.96 16.82
C LEU A 104 18.71 15.59 16.16
N LEU A 105 19.47 15.28 15.10
CA LEU A 105 19.45 13.96 14.44
C LEU A 105 19.86 12.84 15.42
N ALA A 106 20.92 13.04 16.21
CA ALA A 106 21.32 12.07 17.23
C ALA A 106 20.24 11.82 18.30
N LEU A 107 19.39 12.81 18.60
CA LEU A 107 18.24 12.68 19.49
C LEU A 107 17.07 11.91 18.83
N PHE A 108 16.95 11.95 17.51
CA PHE A 108 15.94 11.18 16.77
C PHE A 108 16.20 9.67 16.86
N LEU A 109 17.46 9.25 16.88
CA LEU A 109 17.85 7.84 16.92
C LEU A 109 17.22 7.04 18.09
N PRO A 110 17.31 7.47 19.37
CA PRO A 110 16.60 6.79 20.46
C PRO A 110 15.07 6.87 20.34
N ILE A 111 14.52 7.98 19.80
CA ILE A 111 13.06 8.12 19.58
C ILE A 111 12.57 7.06 18.58
N ILE A 112 13.26 6.92 17.45
CA ILE A 112 12.97 5.93 16.41
C ILE A 112 13.11 4.51 16.98
N TYR A 113 14.14 4.28 17.80
CA TYR A 113 14.38 2.99 18.42
C TYR A 113 13.24 2.57 19.36
N PHE A 114 12.81 3.45 20.28
CA PHE A 114 11.66 3.17 21.15
C PHE A 114 10.36 3.02 20.35
N TYR A 115 10.18 3.83 19.31
CA TYR A 115 9.05 3.67 18.39
C TYR A 115 9.02 2.27 17.75
N SER A 116 10.16 1.79 17.24
CA SER A 116 10.29 0.43 16.70
C SER A 116 9.87 -0.62 17.73
N LEU A 117 10.33 -0.49 18.97
CA LEU A 117 10.01 -1.42 20.05
C LEU A 117 8.50 -1.47 20.36
N PHE A 118 7.87 -0.31 20.53
CA PHE A 118 6.44 -0.25 20.83
C PHE A 118 5.58 -0.67 19.63
N ASP A 119 5.94 -0.31 18.40
CA ASP A 119 5.22 -0.75 17.21
C ASP A 119 5.34 -2.27 16.99
N ALA A 120 6.51 -2.86 17.27
CA ALA A 120 6.69 -4.31 17.26
C ALA A 120 5.77 -5.00 18.28
N LEU A 121 5.64 -4.46 19.49
CA LEU A 121 4.76 -5.01 20.52
C LEU A 121 3.28 -4.91 20.14
N GLN A 122 2.83 -3.76 19.63
CA GLN A 122 1.44 -3.55 19.21
C GLN A 122 1.07 -4.37 17.97
N SER A 123 2.02 -4.61 17.08
CA SER A 123 1.77 -5.40 15.87
C SER A 123 1.55 -6.89 16.17
N VAL A 124 2.01 -7.40 17.31
CA VAL A 124 1.71 -8.78 17.77
C VAL A 124 0.21 -9.00 17.92
N ASP A 125 -0.50 -8.05 18.54
CA ASP A 125 -1.94 -8.17 18.76
C ASP A 125 -2.72 -8.15 17.46
N LYS A 126 -2.33 -7.25 16.54
CA LYS A 126 -2.92 -7.15 15.20
C LYS A 126 -2.71 -8.43 14.38
N VAL A 127 -1.50 -9.00 14.40
CA VAL A 127 -1.17 -10.22 13.67
C VAL A 127 -1.86 -11.44 14.27
N ASN A 128 -1.92 -11.55 15.59
CA ASN A 128 -2.61 -12.66 16.26
C ASN A 128 -4.13 -12.59 16.04
N ALA A 129 -4.73 -11.40 16.10
CA ALA A 129 -6.15 -11.20 15.80
C ALA A 129 -6.49 -11.55 14.35
N TYR A 130 -5.67 -11.11 13.39
CA TYR A 130 -5.82 -11.46 11.97
C TYR A 130 -5.69 -12.97 11.74
N ARG A 131 -4.68 -13.62 12.33
CA ARG A 131 -4.53 -15.09 12.26
C ARG A 131 -5.76 -15.80 12.80
N TYR A 132 -6.26 -15.40 13.98
CA TYR A 132 -7.43 -16.00 14.59
C TYR A 132 -8.71 -15.82 13.74
N SER A 133 -8.89 -14.67 13.08
CA SER A 133 -10.04 -14.46 12.19
C SER A 133 -10.06 -15.37 10.95
N ILE A 134 -8.89 -15.85 10.52
CA ILE A 134 -8.75 -16.78 9.39
C ILE A 134 -8.92 -18.24 9.84
N SER A 135 -8.52 -18.55 11.08
CA SER A 135 -8.60 -19.89 11.67
C SER A 135 -10.01 -20.29 12.14
N ALA A 136 -11.00 -19.39 12.09
CA ALA A 136 -12.23 -19.51 12.87
C ALA A 136 -13.24 -20.56 12.37
N PHE A 137 -13.09 -21.16 11.18
CA PHE A 137 -14.05 -22.16 10.70
C PHE A 137 -13.39 -23.41 10.05
N PRO A 138 -13.76 -24.62 10.50
CA PRO A 138 -13.34 -25.90 9.89
C PRO A 138 -13.73 -26.09 8.42
N ASN A 139 -14.69 -25.32 7.92
CA ASN A 139 -15.22 -25.45 6.56
C ASN A 139 -14.55 -24.52 5.53
N GLY A 140 -13.55 -23.73 5.94
CA GLY A 140 -12.87 -22.77 5.05
C GLY A 140 -13.68 -21.48 4.80
N ASP A 141 -14.84 -21.33 5.45
CA ASP A 141 -15.59 -20.07 5.41
C ASP A 141 -14.81 -18.99 6.18
N PRO A 142 -14.76 -17.74 5.68
CA PRO A 142 -14.20 -16.63 6.44
C PRO A 142 -15.00 -16.43 7.74
N GLY A 143 -14.31 -16.22 8.87
CA GLY A 143 -14.90 -15.74 10.13
C GLY A 143 -15.98 -14.67 9.90
N PRO A 144 -17.00 -14.47 10.77
CA PRO A 144 -18.00 -13.42 10.58
C PRO A 144 -17.38 -12.01 10.48
N ASN A 145 -16.13 -11.89 10.96
CA ASN A 145 -15.32 -10.68 10.95
C ASN A 145 -14.06 -10.78 10.05
N ALA A 146 -13.93 -11.81 9.20
CA ALA A 146 -12.77 -11.97 8.33
C ALA A 146 -12.73 -10.94 7.20
N GLY A 147 -13.89 -10.50 6.71
CA GLY A 147 -13.99 -9.40 5.74
C GLY A 147 -13.57 -8.04 6.29
N THR A 148 -13.59 -7.87 7.62
CA THR A 148 -13.17 -6.63 8.31
C THR A 148 -11.76 -6.70 8.89
N ALA A 149 -11.15 -7.88 8.93
CA ALA A 149 -9.80 -8.08 9.44
C ALA A 149 -8.77 -7.56 8.41
N ALA A 150 -8.36 -6.29 8.56
CA ALA A 150 -7.35 -5.68 7.71
C ALA A 150 -6.05 -6.51 7.70
N LYS A 151 -5.56 -6.87 6.51
CA LYS A 151 -4.30 -7.60 6.34
C LYS A 151 -3.16 -6.85 7.04
N PRO A 152 -2.52 -7.44 8.06
CA PRO A 152 -1.42 -6.79 8.75
C PRO A 152 -0.25 -6.64 7.77
N GLY A 153 0.24 -5.41 7.62
CA GLY A 153 1.34 -5.09 6.70
C GLY A 153 0.90 -4.53 5.34
N SER A 154 -0.23 -3.82 5.26
CA SER A 154 -0.59 -3.05 4.07
C SER A 154 0.57 -2.16 3.60
N PRO A 155 0.72 -1.96 2.27
CA PRO A 155 1.82 -1.19 1.71
C PRO A 155 1.80 0.22 2.31
N THR A 156 2.86 0.55 3.03
CA THR A 156 2.98 1.84 3.71
C THR A 156 3.65 2.81 2.75
N TYR A 157 2.95 3.88 2.35
CA TYR A 157 3.48 4.95 1.48
C TYR A 157 4.79 5.56 2.03
N ILE A 158 4.99 5.49 3.35
CA ILE A 158 6.22 5.88 4.03
C ILE A 158 7.45 5.20 3.42
N GLY A 159 7.36 3.96 2.96
CA GLY A 159 8.52 3.28 2.35
C GLY A 159 8.96 3.91 1.04
N TRP A 160 8.01 4.22 0.16
CA TRP A 160 8.29 4.96 -1.08
C TRP A 160 8.79 6.38 -0.81
N LEU A 161 8.22 7.04 0.20
CA LEU A 161 8.67 8.36 0.64
C LEU A 161 10.12 8.30 1.14
N LEU A 162 10.47 7.30 1.94
CA LEU A 162 11.81 7.13 2.49
C LEU A 162 12.84 6.79 1.41
N VAL A 163 12.50 5.92 0.47
CA VAL A 163 13.36 5.61 -0.68
C VAL A 163 13.55 6.86 -1.56
N GLY A 164 12.48 7.61 -1.82
CA GLY A 164 12.56 8.85 -2.59
C GLY A 164 13.37 9.93 -1.88
N CYS A 165 13.13 10.13 -0.58
CA CYS A 165 13.82 11.12 0.24
C CYS A 165 15.30 10.77 0.44
N GLY A 166 15.61 9.51 0.75
CA GLY A 166 16.98 9.01 0.87
C GLY A 166 17.73 9.03 -0.47
N GLY A 167 17.07 8.66 -1.57
CA GLY A 167 17.63 8.76 -2.92
C GLY A 167 17.93 10.21 -3.32
N LEU A 168 17.00 11.13 -3.05
CA LEU A 168 17.20 12.55 -3.26
C LEU A 168 18.37 13.08 -2.41
N PHE A 169 18.38 12.75 -1.12
CA PHE A 169 19.46 13.11 -0.20
C PHE A 169 20.82 12.58 -0.67
N PHE A 170 20.87 11.33 -1.15
CA PHE A 170 22.09 10.73 -1.69
C PHE A 170 22.59 11.47 -2.94
N VAL A 171 21.70 11.83 -3.87
CA VAL A 171 22.05 12.59 -5.08
C VAL A 171 22.59 13.98 -4.73
N PHE A 172 21.92 14.69 -3.80
CA PHE A 172 22.39 16.01 -3.33
C PHE A 172 23.72 15.90 -2.56
N SER A 173 23.87 14.86 -1.74
CA SER A 173 25.08 14.58 -0.98
C SER A 173 26.27 14.23 -1.89
N ALA A 174 26.03 13.54 -3.00
CA ALA A 174 27.08 13.04 -3.87
C ALA A 174 27.81 14.15 -4.66
N LYS A 175 27.31 15.41 -4.66
CA LYS A 175 27.82 16.53 -5.46
C LYS A 175 28.32 16.06 -6.84
N PRO A 176 27.49 15.36 -7.62
CA PRO A 176 28.02 14.62 -8.76
C PRO A 176 28.52 15.60 -9.82
N ASP A 177 29.71 15.35 -10.38
CA ASP A 177 30.43 16.33 -11.22
C ASP A 177 29.62 16.77 -12.44
N TRP A 178 28.73 15.92 -12.97
CA TRP A 178 27.84 16.26 -14.07
C TRP A 178 26.81 17.35 -13.70
N ILE A 179 26.41 17.48 -12.43
CA ILE A 179 25.54 18.56 -11.95
C ILE A 179 26.28 19.90 -11.98
N GLY A 180 27.54 19.93 -11.54
CA GLY A 180 28.39 21.12 -11.66
C GLY A 180 28.62 21.48 -13.13
N MET A 181 28.92 20.49 -13.97
CA MET A 181 29.13 20.70 -15.41
C MET A 181 27.86 21.17 -16.14
N LEU A 182 26.69 20.66 -15.74
CA LEU A 182 25.38 21.10 -16.24
C LEU A 182 25.04 22.51 -15.76
N LEU A 183 25.25 22.85 -14.48
CA LEU A 183 25.01 24.20 -13.98
C LEU A 183 26.01 25.22 -14.53
N ASP A 184 27.29 24.88 -14.70
CA ASP A 184 28.29 25.82 -15.21
C ASP A 184 28.15 26.04 -16.73
N LYS A 185 27.86 25.00 -17.52
CA LYS A 185 27.69 25.16 -18.98
C LYS A 185 26.28 25.51 -19.41
N MET A 186 25.28 25.08 -18.66
CA MET A 186 23.86 25.20 -19.04
C MET A 186 23.01 25.93 -17.99
N GLY A 187 23.56 26.38 -16.86
CA GLY A 187 22.78 26.97 -15.77
C GLY A 187 21.97 28.20 -16.17
N THR A 188 22.54 29.07 -17.01
CA THR A 188 21.81 30.26 -17.51
C THR A 188 20.68 29.89 -18.46
N MET A 189 20.88 28.87 -19.31
CA MET A 189 19.90 28.45 -20.31
C MET A 189 18.78 27.57 -19.70
N VAL A 190 19.14 26.64 -18.84
CA VAL A 190 18.21 25.76 -18.10
C VAL A 190 17.40 26.58 -17.09
N GLY A 191 18.06 27.46 -16.33
CA GLY A 191 17.38 28.36 -15.40
C GLY A 191 16.38 29.27 -16.10
N GLY A 192 16.78 29.85 -17.26
CA GLY A 192 15.89 30.68 -18.09
C GLY A 192 14.68 29.92 -18.64
N LEU A 193 14.87 28.73 -19.19
CA LEU A 193 13.76 27.90 -19.72
C LEU A 193 12.79 27.47 -18.61
N VAL A 194 13.30 27.09 -17.44
CA VAL A 194 12.47 26.75 -16.27
C VAL A 194 11.67 27.97 -15.80
N LEU A 195 12.28 29.15 -15.74
CA LEU A 195 11.60 30.38 -15.35
C LEU A 195 10.48 30.75 -16.33
N ILE A 196 10.74 30.63 -17.64
CA ILE A 196 9.75 30.87 -18.70
C ILE A 196 8.59 29.87 -18.57
N GLY A 197 8.89 28.58 -18.39
CA GLY A 197 7.88 27.54 -18.21
C GLY A 197 7.01 27.77 -16.97
N ILE A 198 7.61 28.11 -15.83
CA ILE A 198 6.89 28.44 -14.60
C ILE A 198 6.02 29.68 -14.81
N GLY A 199 6.53 30.71 -15.48
CA GLY A 199 5.78 31.92 -15.82
C GLY A 199 4.53 31.60 -16.66
N ILE A 200 4.67 30.76 -17.68
CA ILE A 200 3.55 30.32 -18.52
C ILE A 200 2.53 29.54 -17.70
N VAL A 201 2.97 28.59 -16.86
CA VAL A 201 2.06 27.78 -16.03
C VAL A 201 1.29 28.64 -15.02
N VAL A 202 1.96 29.58 -14.36
CA VAL A 202 1.33 30.51 -13.40
C VAL A 202 0.34 31.43 -14.12
N PHE A 203 0.70 31.94 -15.30
CA PHE A 203 -0.17 32.78 -16.12
C PHE A 203 -1.45 32.04 -16.54
N LEU A 204 -1.31 30.83 -17.06
CA LEU A 204 -2.44 30.00 -17.49
C LEU A 204 -3.35 29.59 -16.33
N ARG A 205 -2.78 29.30 -15.15
CA ARG A 205 -3.55 28.98 -13.94
C ARG A 205 -4.32 30.19 -13.40
N ASN A 206 -3.82 31.41 -13.62
CA ASN A 206 -4.51 32.63 -13.20
C ASN A 206 -5.57 33.07 -14.22
N SER A 207 -5.37 32.83 -15.52
CA SER A 207 -6.33 33.18 -16.57
C SER A 207 -7.54 32.24 -16.66
N SER A 208 -7.49 31.08 -15.99
CA SER A 208 -8.53 30.04 -16.04
C SER A 208 -9.52 30.08 -14.86
N LYS A 209 -9.43 31.07 -13.97
CA LYS A 209 -10.50 31.34 -13.01
C LYS A 209 -11.58 32.20 -13.70
N PRO A 210 -12.78 31.66 -13.99
CA PRO A 210 -13.87 32.50 -14.47
C PRO A 210 -14.25 33.50 -13.37
N LYS A 211 -14.49 34.75 -13.78
CA LYS A 211 -15.09 35.79 -12.93
C LYS A 211 -16.48 35.38 -12.50
#